data_AF-A0AAW0WKJ1-F1
#
_entry.id   AF-A0AAW0WKJ1-F1
#
_cell.length_a   1.000
_cell.length_b   1.000
_cell.length_c   1.000
_cell.angle_alpha   90.00
_cell.angle_beta   90.00
_cell.angle_gamma   90.00
#
_symmetry.space_group_name_H-M   'P 1'
#
loop_
_entity.id
_entity.type
_entity.pdbx_description
1 polymer ?
#
loop_
_entity_poly.entity_id
_entity_poly.type
_entity_poly.pdbx_seq_one_letter_code
_entity_poly.pdbx_strand_id
1 'polypeptide(L)'
;MADLFKSALGYLGTNGGTAENDFVGQQVEINGIRLRIKKLIAEGGFAYVYVAQDISSGKTYALKRLLGADQVACDSIRQEISVSKQLSGHPYIVEFIAAAAIDKTQSKENRNEFLLLSELCTGGSLVDALRILEGKSLSVSQVCTIMYQTTKAVQHMQAQNPPVTHRDLKVENLLISESGHIKLCDFGSSMTTTYSVDLGWSAHQRAMLEDEMAKHTTPMYRAPEMLDTWNNYAINGQADVWALGCILYYLCYLKHPFEDSAKLRIVNGNFAIPPNDGKYECFHELIRGMLKVDPNQRFKVSDILERLAAIAETKGFDMKVPLTIKCKKIDLISPGWCNSFLCISNRFCLYMY
;
A
#
# COMPACT_ATOMS: atom_id res chain seq x y z
N MET A 1 -1.85 -20.78 15.90
CA MET A 1 -2.65 -19.53 16.00
C MET A 1 -2.36 -18.71 17.26
N ALA A 2 -1.76 -19.27 18.32
CA ALA A 2 -1.44 -18.54 19.56
C ALA A 2 -0.07 -17.82 19.58
N ASP A 3 0.85 -18.13 18.65
CA ASP A 3 2.25 -17.63 18.72
C ASP A 3 2.50 -16.27 18.04
N LEU A 4 1.47 -15.57 17.55
CA LEU A 4 1.66 -14.31 16.80
C LEU A 4 1.69 -13.06 17.70
N PHE A 5 1.14 -13.09 18.91
CA PHE A 5 0.94 -11.90 19.74
C PHE A 5 1.52 -12.10 21.14
N LYS A 6 2.42 -11.21 21.56
CA LYS A 6 2.74 -11.01 22.98
C LYS A 6 1.91 -9.85 23.52
N SER A 7 1.38 -10.02 24.73
CA SER A 7 0.63 -8.98 25.45
C SER A 7 1.52 -7.77 25.72
N ALA A 8 1.02 -6.57 25.41
CA ALA A 8 1.68 -5.32 25.79
C ALA A 8 1.43 -5.05 27.29
N LEU A 9 2.49 -4.91 28.08
CA LEU A 9 2.42 -4.54 29.49
C LEU A 9 2.91 -3.10 29.68
N GLY A 10 2.08 -2.26 30.30
CA GLY A 10 2.44 -0.89 30.68
C GLY A 10 1.57 0.18 30.04
N TYR A 11 0.35 0.34 30.55
CA TYR A 11 -0.56 1.43 30.19
C TYR A 11 -0.92 2.20 31.46
N LEU A 12 -0.18 3.27 31.80
CA LEU A 12 -0.45 4.11 32.99
C LEU A 12 -0.31 5.61 32.66
N GLY A 13 -1.45 6.34 32.81
CA GLY A 13 -1.69 7.77 33.12
C GLY A 13 -0.96 8.88 32.33
N THR A 14 -1.50 10.07 32.00
CA THR A 14 -2.66 10.89 32.41
C THR A 14 -2.85 12.05 31.41
N ASN A 15 -4.11 12.49 31.21
CA ASN A 15 -4.61 13.84 30.86
C ASN A 15 -5.63 13.82 29.71
N GLY A 16 -6.80 14.40 30.00
CA GLY A 16 -7.87 14.59 29.04
C GLY A 16 -7.56 15.75 28.10
N GLY A 17 -7.48 15.43 26.81
CA GLY A 17 -7.57 16.35 25.69
C GLY A 17 -8.31 15.65 24.55
N THR A 18 -8.73 16.41 23.54
CA THR A 18 -9.43 15.87 22.37
C THR A 18 -8.64 14.74 21.68
N ALA A 19 -9.37 13.78 21.10
CA ALA A 19 -8.94 12.43 20.69
C ALA A 19 -7.64 12.28 19.87
N GLU A 20 -7.13 13.34 19.23
CA GLU A 20 -5.87 13.32 18.46
C GLU A 20 -4.59 13.36 19.33
N ASN A 21 -4.65 13.91 20.55
CA ASN A 21 -3.45 14.17 21.36
C ASN A 21 -3.18 13.14 22.45
N ASP A 22 -4.16 12.32 22.81
CA ASP A 22 -4.02 11.46 23.99
C ASP A 22 -2.91 10.43 23.82
N PHE A 23 -2.66 9.93 22.60
CA PHE A 23 -1.66 8.88 22.34
C PHE A 23 -0.24 9.44 22.16
N VAL A 24 -0.09 10.68 21.72
CA VAL A 24 1.22 11.33 21.56
C VAL A 24 1.81 11.63 22.95
N GLY A 25 3.11 11.39 23.12
CA GLY A 25 3.79 11.53 24.41
C GLY A 25 3.68 10.30 25.31
N GLN A 26 2.74 9.39 25.06
CA GLN A 26 2.66 8.12 25.77
C GLN A 26 3.88 7.23 25.51
N GLN A 27 4.08 6.25 26.39
CA GLN A 27 5.05 5.19 26.21
C GLN A 27 4.33 3.86 26.02
N VAL A 28 4.84 3.04 25.11
CA VAL A 28 4.28 1.73 24.79
C VAL A 28 5.42 0.73 24.72
N GLU A 29 5.24 -0.46 25.29
CA GLU A 29 6.21 -1.55 25.16
C GLU A 29 5.68 -2.64 24.21
N ILE A 30 6.43 -2.92 23.14
CA ILE A 30 6.08 -3.94 22.13
C ILE A 30 7.25 -4.89 21.99
N ASN A 31 7.05 -6.17 22.36
CA ASN A 31 8.09 -7.21 22.31
C ASN A 31 9.43 -6.79 22.95
N GLY A 32 9.38 -6.09 24.08
CA GLY A 32 10.55 -5.59 24.82
C GLY A 32 11.13 -4.26 24.32
N ILE A 33 10.57 -3.67 23.26
CA ILE A 33 10.98 -2.34 22.76
C ILE A 33 10.11 -1.28 23.43
N ARG A 34 10.73 -0.41 24.23
CA ARG A 34 10.04 0.71 24.89
C ARG A 34 10.05 1.94 23.99
N LEU A 35 8.87 2.29 23.49
CA LEU A 35 8.67 3.34 22.51
C LEU A 35 8.03 4.55 23.16
N ARG A 36 8.55 5.74 22.86
CA ARG A 36 7.86 7.02 23.08
C ARG A 36 7.15 7.44 21.80
N ILE A 37 5.84 7.70 21.88
CA ILE A 37 5.06 8.17 20.74
C ILE A 37 5.35 9.65 20.52
N LYS A 38 5.82 10.01 19.33
CA LYS A 38 6.33 11.37 19.04
C LYS A 38 5.30 12.23 18.34
N LYS A 39 4.64 11.69 17.30
CA LYS A 39 3.81 12.49 16.40
C LYS A 39 2.89 11.60 15.57
N LEU A 40 1.66 12.04 15.31
CA LEU A 40 0.76 11.45 14.31
C LEU A 40 1.20 11.87 12.90
N ILE A 41 1.41 10.91 12.00
CA ILE A 41 1.79 11.17 10.61
C ILE A 41 0.72 10.82 9.60
N ALA A 42 -0.28 10.03 10.02
CA ALA A 42 -1.39 9.65 9.17
C ALA A 42 -2.59 9.17 10.01
N GLU A 43 -3.79 9.41 9.51
CA GLU A 43 -5.05 9.03 10.14
C GLU A 43 -6.04 8.49 9.09
N GLY A 44 -6.78 7.47 9.49
CA GLY A 44 -7.97 6.94 8.82
C GLY A 44 -8.99 6.48 9.86
N GLY A 45 -10.19 6.12 9.42
CA GLY A 45 -11.34 5.95 10.34
C GLY A 45 -11.13 4.97 11.51
N PHE A 46 -10.31 3.94 11.35
CA PHE A 46 -10.00 2.96 12.41
C PHE A 46 -8.51 2.67 12.54
N ALA A 47 -7.67 3.55 11.99
CA ALA A 47 -6.24 3.30 11.89
C ALA A 47 -5.46 4.62 11.96
N TYR A 48 -4.44 4.65 12.81
CA TYR A 48 -3.59 5.81 13.03
C TYR A 48 -2.14 5.38 12.88
N VAL A 49 -1.29 6.18 12.25
CA VAL A 49 0.15 5.90 12.16
C VAL A 49 0.91 7.03 12.82
N TYR A 50 1.78 6.66 13.75
CA TYR A 50 2.61 7.56 14.52
C TYR A 50 4.09 7.33 14.21
N VAL A 51 4.90 8.38 14.37
CA VAL A 51 6.33 8.22 14.64
C VAL A 51 6.49 7.77 16.08
N ALA A 52 7.19 6.66 16.30
CA ALA A 52 7.57 6.15 17.60
C ALA A 52 9.09 6.11 17.71
N GLN A 53 9.65 6.42 18.87
CA GLN A 53 11.09 6.41 19.11
C GLN A 53 11.41 5.42 20.22
N ASP A 54 12.30 4.46 19.97
CA ASP A 54 12.84 3.61 21.01
C ASP A 54 13.66 4.44 21.99
N ILE A 55 13.29 4.38 23.27
CA ILE A 55 13.90 5.17 24.34
C ILE A 55 15.34 4.72 24.60
N SER A 56 15.66 3.46 24.35
CA SER A 56 16.98 2.89 24.61
C SER A 56 17.99 3.22 23.51
N SER A 57 17.62 3.06 22.24
CA SER A 57 18.52 3.27 21.10
C SER A 57 18.36 4.63 20.40
N GLY A 58 17.27 5.35 20.65
CA GLY A 58 16.91 6.56 19.91
C GLY A 58 16.38 6.31 18.49
N LYS A 59 16.38 5.06 18.00
CA LYS A 59 15.90 4.69 16.66
C LYS A 59 14.40 4.96 16.52
N THR A 60 14.01 5.49 15.36
CA THR A 60 12.62 5.82 15.04
C THR A 60 11.95 4.76 14.18
N TYR A 61 10.65 4.61 14.39
CA TYR A 61 9.78 3.60 13.77
C TYR A 61 8.45 4.23 13.38
N ALA A 62 7.74 3.56 12.47
CA ALA A 62 6.33 3.82 12.24
C ALA A 62 5.51 2.86 13.13
N LEU A 63 4.58 3.40 13.92
CA LEU A 63 3.66 2.62 14.75
C LEU A 63 2.25 2.81 14.22
N LYS A 64 1.69 1.78 13.61
CA LYS A 64 0.29 1.72 13.18
C LYS A 64 -0.57 1.17 14.31
N ARG A 65 -1.48 2.00 14.86
CA ARG A 65 -2.51 1.62 15.84
C ARG A 65 -3.80 1.35 15.09
N LEU A 66 -4.34 0.13 15.23
CA LEU A 66 -5.51 -0.38 14.52
C LEU A 66 -6.60 -0.72 15.52
N LEU A 67 -7.81 -0.22 15.29
CA LEU A 67 -8.96 -0.41 16.17
C LEU A 67 -9.91 -1.46 15.56
N GLY A 68 -10.02 -2.61 16.22
CA GLY A 68 -10.95 -3.68 15.85
C GLY A 68 -12.35 -3.40 16.38
N ALA A 69 -13.24 -2.94 15.50
CA ALA A 69 -14.63 -2.64 15.84
C ALA A 69 -15.47 -3.89 16.15
N ASP A 70 -15.20 -5.00 15.45
CA ASP A 70 -15.84 -6.29 15.61
C ASP A 70 -14.84 -7.43 15.32
N GLN A 71 -15.28 -8.69 15.41
CA GLN A 71 -14.43 -9.85 15.18
C GLN A 71 -13.91 -9.92 13.73
N VAL A 72 -14.71 -9.52 12.74
CA VAL A 72 -14.32 -9.54 11.32
C VAL A 72 -13.20 -8.52 11.07
N ALA A 73 -13.31 -7.32 11.64
CA ALA A 73 -12.27 -6.31 11.61
C ALA A 73 -10.99 -6.82 12.32
N CYS A 74 -11.13 -7.46 13.48
CA CYS A 74 -9.99 -8.05 14.19
C CYS A 74 -9.27 -9.11 13.35
N ASP A 75 -10.01 -10.01 12.70
CA ASP A 75 -9.41 -11.06 11.86
C ASP A 75 -8.72 -10.48 10.63
N SER A 76 -9.30 -9.43 10.03
CA SER A 76 -8.67 -8.71 8.94
C SER A 76 -7.37 -8.00 9.37
N ILE A 77 -7.34 -7.41 10.57
CA ILE A 77 -6.12 -6.79 11.13
C ILE A 77 -5.06 -7.87 11.44
N ARG A 78 -5.44 -9.02 11.99
CA ARG A 78 -4.52 -10.14 12.22
C ARG A 78 -3.92 -10.65 10.91
N GLN A 79 -4.72 -10.72 9.85
CA GLN A 79 -4.25 -11.08 8.52
C GLN A 79 -3.24 -10.06 7.98
N GLU A 80 -3.52 -8.76 8.12
CA GLU A 80 -2.58 -7.69 7.73
C GLU A 80 -1.21 -7.84 8.44
N ILE A 81 -1.23 -8.08 9.76
CA ILE A 81 -0.02 -8.29 10.56
C ILE A 81 0.73 -9.55 10.11
N SER A 82 0.01 -10.64 9.84
CA SER A 82 0.58 -11.91 9.36
C SER A 82 1.25 -11.74 8.00
N VAL A 83 0.59 -11.07 7.05
CA VAL A 83 1.15 -10.78 5.72
C VAL A 83 2.36 -9.86 5.82
N SER A 84 2.28 -8.80 6.65
CA SER A 84 3.41 -7.89 6.88
C SER A 84 4.64 -8.64 7.40
N LYS A 85 4.45 -9.55 8.37
CA LYS A 85 5.51 -10.39 8.90
C LYS A 85 6.07 -11.36 7.84
N GLN A 86 5.20 -11.97 7.04
CA GLN A 86 5.58 -12.92 5.99
C GLN A 86 6.43 -12.27 4.88
N LEU A 87 6.10 -11.04 4.49
CA LEU A 87 6.78 -10.32 3.40
C LEU A 87 8.02 -9.53 3.86
N SER A 88 8.27 -9.47 5.17
CA SER A 88 9.38 -8.72 5.74
C SER A 88 10.74 -9.28 5.31
N GLY A 89 11.74 -8.41 5.22
CA GLY A 89 13.11 -8.74 4.81
C GLY A 89 13.41 -8.49 3.33
N HIS A 90 12.39 -8.18 2.51
CA HIS A 90 12.61 -7.76 1.13
C HIS A 90 12.98 -6.26 1.05
N PRO A 91 13.99 -5.84 0.25
CA PRO A 91 14.49 -4.47 0.25
C PRO A 91 13.47 -3.41 -0.18
N TYR A 92 12.44 -3.79 -0.93
CA TYR A 92 11.40 -2.88 -1.43
C TYR A 92 10.03 -3.07 -0.76
N ILE A 93 9.99 -3.75 0.38
CA ILE A 93 8.81 -3.87 1.25
C ILE A 93 9.16 -3.27 2.61
N VAL A 94 8.21 -2.57 3.23
CA VAL A 94 8.37 -2.05 4.59
C VAL A 94 8.66 -3.21 5.56
N GLU A 95 9.76 -3.11 6.28
CA GLU A 95 10.19 -4.08 7.27
C GLU A 95 9.23 -4.12 8.47
N PHE A 96 8.71 -5.31 8.76
CA PHE A 96 8.01 -5.64 9.99
C PHE A 96 9.01 -5.76 11.15
N ILE A 97 8.76 -5.04 12.25
CA ILE A 97 9.59 -5.09 13.46
C ILE A 97 8.92 -5.91 14.56
N ALA A 98 7.68 -5.56 14.91
CA ALA A 98 6.93 -6.23 15.97
C ALA A 98 5.44 -5.95 15.88
N ALA A 99 4.63 -6.74 16.58
CA ALA A 99 3.22 -6.45 16.79
C ALA A 99 2.76 -6.84 18.20
N ALA A 100 1.73 -6.16 18.69
CA ALA A 100 1.04 -6.48 19.93
C ALA A 100 -0.48 -6.36 19.74
N ALA A 101 -1.23 -7.11 20.55
CA ALA A 101 -2.67 -6.98 20.67
C ALA A 101 -3.02 -6.57 22.12
N ILE A 102 -3.94 -5.63 22.24
CA ILE A 102 -4.47 -5.13 23.51
C ILE A 102 -5.96 -5.47 23.49
N ASP A 103 -6.38 -6.27 24.47
CA ASP A 103 -7.78 -6.66 24.60
C ASP A 103 -8.66 -5.45 24.94
N LYS A 104 -9.92 -5.48 24.50
CA LYS A 104 -10.92 -4.45 24.81
C LYS A 104 -11.00 -4.05 26.29
N THR A 105 -10.74 -4.99 27.20
CA THR A 105 -10.76 -4.77 28.66
C THR A 105 -9.65 -3.84 29.15
N GLN A 106 -8.59 -3.68 28.37
CA GLN A 106 -7.43 -2.84 28.67
C GLN A 106 -7.33 -1.62 27.75
N SER A 107 -8.20 -1.52 26.75
CA SER A 107 -8.28 -0.39 25.83
C SER A 107 -9.07 0.77 26.44
N LYS A 108 -8.58 2.01 26.25
CA LYS A 108 -9.31 3.24 26.58
C LYS A 108 -10.60 3.41 25.78
N GLU A 109 -10.67 2.82 24.59
CA GLU A 109 -11.81 2.95 23.68
C GLU A 109 -12.79 1.77 23.76
N ASN A 110 -12.58 0.85 24.72
CA ASN A 110 -13.39 -0.36 24.92
C ASN A 110 -13.50 -1.22 23.64
N ARG A 111 -12.42 -1.26 22.85
CA ARG A 111 -12.29 -2.01 21.59
C ARG A 111 -10.99 -2.80 21.58
N ASN A 112 -10.92 -3.87 20.79
CA ASN A 112 -9.65 -4.56 20.60
C ASN A 112 -8.70 -3.63 19.83
N GLU A 113 -7.49 -3.45 20.33
CA GLU A 113 -6.48 -2.65 19.66
C GLU A 113 -5.31 -3.52 19.23
N PHE A 114 -4.77 -3.23 18.07
CA PHE A 114 -3.57 -3.87 17.57
C PHE A 114 -2.54 -2.81 17.25
N LEU A 115 -1.30 -3.11 17.59
CA LEU A 115 -0.16 -2.26 17.34
C LEU A 115 0.78 -2.98 16.39
N LEU A 116 1.08 -2.37 15.25
CA LEU A 116 2.01 -2.86 14.25
C LEU A 116 3.18 -1.87 14.17
N LEU A 117 4.37 -2.34 14.54
CA LEU A 117 5.62 -1.59 14.49
C LEU A 117 6.41 -1.97 13.24
N SER A 118 6.78 -0.98 12.44
CA SER A 118 7.55 -1.16 11.20
C SER A 118 8.69 -0.15 11.08
N GLU A 119 9.56 -0.32 10.08
CA GLU A 119 10.53 0.71 9.73
C GLU A 119 9.83 2.04 9.39
N LEU A 120 10.49 3.17 9.72
CA LEU A 120 10.04 4.49 9.33
C LEU A 120 10.70 4.90 8.01
N CYS A 121 9.90 5.09 6.97
CA CYS A 121 10.37 5.65 5.71
C CYS A 121 10.46 7.18 5.78
N THR A 122 11.64 7.71 6.14
CA THR A 122 11.84 9.15 6.41
C THR A 122 11.71 10.04 5.17
N GLY A 123 11.78 9.46 3.96
CA GLY A 123 11.49 10.14 2.70
C GLY A 123 9.99 10.40 2.46
N GLY A 124 9.10 9.90 3.33
CA GLY A 124 7.66 10.12 3.22
C GLY A 124 7.01 9.32 2.08
N SER A 125 5.82 9.75 1.68
CA SER A 125 5.09 9.10 0.57
C SER A 125 5.61 9.57 -0.80
N LEU A 126 5.57 8.70 -1.80
CA LEU A 126 5.90 9.05 -3.17
C LEU A 126 4.94 10.14 -3.70
N VAL A 127 3.66 10.09 -3.33
CA VAL A 127 2.68 11.11 -3.73
C VAL A 127 3.08 12.50 -3.25
N ASP A 128 3.59 12.65 -2.02
CA ASP A 128 4.08 13.94 -1.55
C ASP A 128 5.33 14.40 -2.32
N ALA A 129 6.22 13.48 -2.70
CA ALA A 129 7.35 13.80 -3.56
C ALA A 129 6.90 14.24 -4.97
N LEU A 130 5.87 13.61 -5.54
CA LEU A 130 5.30 14.01 -6.83
C LEU A 130 4.60 15.38 -6.76
N ARG A 131 3.93 15.70 -5.65
CA ARG A 131 3.33 17.03 -5.42
C ARG A 131 4.38 18.15 -5.42
N ILE A 132 5.57 17.89 -4.85
CA ILE A 132 6.70 18.85 -4.86
C ILE A 132 7.19 19.15 -6.28
N LEU A 133 6.99 18.24 -7.24
CA LEU A 133 7.37 18.49 -8.62
C LEU A 133 6.51 19.57 -9.29
N GLU A 134 5.37 19.96 -8.71
CA GLU A 134 4.50 21.04 -9.21
C GLU A 134 4.14 20.85 -10.70
N GLY A 135 3.79 19.62 -11.08
CA GLY A 135 3.44 19.27 -12.47
C GLY A 135 4.64 19.02 -13.38
N LYS A 136 5.88 19.16 -12.90
CA LYS A 136 7.07 18.74 -13.65
C LYS A 136 7.09 17.22 -13.78
N SER A 137 7.26 16.74 -15.00
CA SER A 137 7.25 15.30 -15.29
C SER A 137 8.58 14.66 -14.87
N LEU A 138 8.50 13.43 -14.34
CA LEU A 138 9.66 12.62 -13.97
C LEU A 138 10.58 12.34 -15.17
N SER A 139 11.86 12.12 -14.93
CA SER A 139 12.76 11.55 -15.93
C SER A 139 12.42 10.09 -16.18
N VAL A 140 12.80 9.58 -17.36
CA VAL A 140 12.62 8.15 -17.70
C VAL A 140 13.32 7.25 -16.66
N SER A 141 14.52 7.63 -16.21
CA SER A 141 15.24 6.89 -15.18
C SER A 141 14.46 6.84 -13.86
N GLN A 142 13.89 7.95 -13.39
CA GLN A 142 13.07 7.95 -12.17
C GLN A 142 11.84 7.05 -12.31
N VAL A 143 11.09 7.15 -13.42
CA VAL A 143 9.92 6.28 -13.65
C VAL A 143 10.33 4.81 -13.67
N CYS A 144 11.42 4.48 -14.38
CA CYS A 144 11.93 3.13 -14.49
C CYS A 144 12.37 2.56 -13.15
N THR A 145 13.08 3.36 -12.34
CA THR A 145 13.53 2.99 -10.98
C THR A 145 12.35 2.75 -10.05
N ILE A 146 11.35 3.63 -10.02
CA ILE A 146 10.14 3.45 -9.20
C ILE A 146 9.46 2.14 -9.60
N MET A 147 9.20 1.94 -10.89
CA MET A 147 8.52 0.75 -11.39
C MET A 147 9.30 -0.53 -11.12
N TYR A 148 10.61 -0.54 -11.34
CA TYR A 148 11.44 -1.71 -11.07
C TYR A 148 11.35 -2.12 -9.60
N GLN A 149 11.51 -1.17 -8.67
CA GLN A 149 11.50 -1.45 -7.23
C GLN A 149 10.11 -1.91 -6.77
N THR A 150 9.04 -1.27 -7.23
CA THR A 150 7.66 -1.71 -6.94
C THR A 150 7.36 -3.08 -7.53
N THR A 151 7.71 -3.33 -8.78
CA THR A 151 7.49 -4.63 -9.45
C THR A 151 8.28 -5.76 -8.77
N LYS A 152 9.50 -5.49 -8.25
CA LYS A 152 10.24 -6.45 -7.42
C LYS A 152 9.54 -6.77 -6.10
N ALA A 153 8.92 -5.78 -5.45
CA ALA A 153 8.08 -6.03 -4.27
C ALA A 153 6.89 -6.95 -4.60
N VAL A 154 6.17 -6.67 -5.70
CA VAL A 154 5.06 -7.50 -6.17
C VAL A 154 5.53 -8.91 -6.56
N GLN A 155 6.71 -9.04 -7.19
CA GLN A 155 7.32 -10.34 -7.46
C GLN A 155 7.49 -11.16 -6.18
N HIS A 156 8.00 -10.53 -5.12
CA HIS A 156 8.20 -11.18 -3.83
C HIS A 156 6.88 -11.62 -3.19
N MET A 157 5.81 -10.84 -3.33
CA MET A 157 4.47 -11.19 -2.85
C MET A 157 3.89 -12.39 -3.60
N GLN A 158 3.99 -12.40 -4.93
CA GLN A 158 3.48 -13.50 -5.76
C GLN A 158 4.31 -14.79 -5.60
N ALA A 159 5.58 -14.70 -5.21
CA ALA A 159 6.45 -15.84 -4.97
C ALA A 159 6.22 -16.53 -3.61
N GLN A 160 5.36 -15.97 -2.76
CA GLN A 160 5.01 -16.59 -1.48
C GLN A 160 4.23 -17.90 -1.66
N ASN A 161 4.19 -18.72 -0.60
CA ASN A 161 3.37 -19.92 -0.55
C ASN A 161 2.48 -19.93 0.70
N PRO A 162 1.14 -19.74 0.57
CA PRO A 162 0.44 -19.39 -0.67
C PRO A 162 0.80 -17.99 -1.21
N PRO A 163 0.62 -17.72 -2.53
CA PRO A 163 0.88 -16.41 -3.12
C PRO A 163 0.05 -15.31 -2.47
N VAL A 164 0.64 -14.13 -2.30
CA VAL A 164 -0.05 -12.95 -1.76
C VAL A 164 -0.41 -12.00 -2.91
N THR A 165 -1.68 -11.60 -2.97
CA THR A 165 -2.17 -10.51 -3.84
C THR A 165 -2.43 -9.27 -2.98
N HIS A 166 -1.91 -8.11 -3.38
CA HIS A 166 -2.03 -6.86 -2.61
C HIS A 166 -3.43 -6.26 -2.65
N ARG A 167 -4.07 -6.25 -3.84
CA ARG A 167 -5.42 -5.71 -4.13
C ARG A 167 -5.62 -4.20 -3.95
N ASP A 168 -4.63 -3.46 -3.48
CA ASP A 168 -4.71 -2.00 -3.33
C ASP A 168 -3.36 -1.34 -3.68
N LEU A 169 -2.73 -1.80 -4.76
CA LEU A 169 -1.54 -1.14 -5.29
C LEU A 169 -1.93 0.21 -5.88
N LYS A 170 -1.28 1.26 -5.39
CA LYS A 170 -1.45 2.65 -5.81
C LYS A 170 -0.24 3.46 -5.38
N VAL A 171 -0.06 4.65 -5.97
CA VAL A 171 1.10 5.51 -5.68
C VAL A 171 1.15 5.97 -4.22
N GLU A 172 0.01 6.07 -3.54
CA GLU A 172 -0.13 6.44 -2.13
C GLU A 172 0.50 5.40 -1.20
N ASN A 173 0.54 4.13 -1.63
CA ASN A 173 1.10 3.01 -0.85
C ASN A 173 2.59 2.77 -1.14
N LEU A 174 3.24 3.69 -1.87
CA LEU A 174 4.68 3.67 -2.13
C LEU A 174 5.36 4.72 -1.26
N LEU A 175 6.21 4.27 -0.34
CA LEU A 175 7.01 5.13 0.53
C LEU A 175 8.45 5.22 0.02
N ILE A 176 9.18 6.25 0.46
CA ILE A 176 10.59 6.44 0.17
C ILE A 176 11.39 6.24 1.47
N SER A 177 12.21 5.19 1.51
CA SER A 177 13.11 4.89 2.63
C SER A 177 14.15 5.99 2.85
N GLU A 178 14.83 5.96 3.99
CA GLU A 178 15.95 6.86 4.29
C GLU A 178 17.07 6.78 3.24
N SER A 179 17.34 5.57 2.74
CA SER A 179 18.29 5.30 1.65
C SER A 179 17.78 5.70 0.26
N GLY A 180 16.56 6.24 0.14
CA GLY A 180 16.00 6.69 -1.14
C GLY A 180 15.42 5.57 -2.02
N HIS A 181 15.20 4.37 -1.51
CA HIS A 181 14.50 3.29 -2.23
C HIS A 181 13.00 3.29 -1.96
N ILE A 182 12.20 2.85 -2.93
CA ILE A 182 10.77 2.59 -2.76
C ILE A 182 10.57 1.45 -1.77
N LYS A 183 9.59 1.63 -0.90
CA LYS A 183 9.09 0.63 0.04
C LYS A 183 7.58 0.55 -0.13
N LEU A 184 7.08 -0.62 -0.52
CA LEU A 184 5.65 -0.90 -0.56
C LEU A 184 5.12 -1.09 0.87
N CYS A 185 4.00 -0.43 1.17
CA CYS A 185 3.32 -0.50 2.46
C CYS A 185 1.82 -0.80 2.32
N ASP A 186 1.15 -0.94 3.47
CA ASP A 186 -0.29 -1.15 3.62
C ASP A 186 -0.84 -2.47 3.03
N PHE A 187 -0.64 -3.55 3.78
CA PHE A 187 -1.14 -4.88 3.44
C PHE A 187 -2.56 -5.15 3.94
N GLY A 188 -3.30 -4.11 4.36
CA GLY A 188 -4.63 -4.24 4.94
C GLY A 188 -5.67 -4.85 4.00
N SER A 189 -5.47 -4.75 2.68
CA SER A 189 -6.34 -5.36 1.66
C SER A 189 -5.77 -6.67 1.09
N SER A 190 -4.57 -7.06 1.50
CA SER A 190 -3.88 -8.21 0.93
C SER A 190 -4.59 -9.52 1.25
N MET A 191 -4.50 -10.47 0.33
CA MET A 191 -5.10 -11.80 0.50
C MET A 191 -4.20 -12.89 -0.07
N THR A 192 -4.26 -14.07 0.54
CA THR A 192 -3.55 -15.28 0.09
C THR A 192 -4.43 -16.23 -0.72
N THR A 193 -5.70 -15.88 -0.90
CA THR A 193 -6.70 -16.72 -1.57
C THR A 193 -6.91 -16.23 -3.00
N THR A 194 -6.89 -17.15 -3.94
CA THR A 194 -7.37 -16.88 -5.31
C THR A 194 -8.87 -17.10 -5.37
N TYR A 195 -9.60 -16.12 -5.89
CA TYR A 195 -11.03 -16.28 -6.13
C TYR A 195 -11.26 -16.80 -7.53
N SER A 196 -11.55 -18.10 -7.64
CA SER A 196 -12.02 -18.71 -8.89
C SER A 196 -13.53 -18.53 -8.98
N VAL A 197 -13.98 -17.74 -9.96
CA VAL A 197 -15.41 -17.56 -10.23
C VAL A 197 -15.92 -18.81 -10.96
N ASP A 198 -16.86 -19.52 -10.33
CA ASP A 198 -17.45 -20.72 -10.93
C ASP A 198 -18.53 -20.34 -11.95
N LEU A 199 -18.62 -21.09 -13.05
CA LEU A 199 -19.69 -20.96 -14.04
C LEU A 199 -21.07 -21.18 -13.40
N GLY A 200 -21.15 -22.03 -12.38
CA GLY A 200 -22.38 -22.32 -11.63
C GLY A 200 -22.78 -21.25 -10.60
N TRP A 201 -21.99 -20.19 -10.40
CA TRP A 201 -22.36 -19.14 -9.45
C TRP A 201 -23.60 -18.37 -9.89
N SER A 202 -24.54 -18.24 -8.96
CA SER A 202 -25.69 -17.36 -9.09
C SER A 202 -25.28 -15.90 -9.21
N ALA A 203 -26.16 -15.08 -9.80
CA ALA A 203 -25.98 -13.63 -9.84
C ALA A 203 -25.77 -13.02 -8.44
N HIS A 204 -26.39 -13.59 -7.40
CA HIS A 204 -26.20 -13.14 -6.02
C HIS A 204 -24.79 -13.39 -5.50
N GLN A 205 -24.21 -14.58 -5.75
CA GLN A 205 -22.83 -14.89 -5.33
C GLN A 205 -21.82 -13.98 -6.03
N ARG A 206 -22.03 -13.69 -7.32
CA ARG A 206 -21.23 -12.76 -8.11
C ARG A 206 -21.30 -11.34 -7.54
N ALA A 207 -22.50 -10.85 -7.25
CA ALA A 207 -22.70 -9.54 -6.63
C ALA A 207 -22.02 -9.45 -5.24
N MET A 208 -22.08 -10.50 -4.43
CA MET A 208 -21.39 -10.52 -3.14
C MET A 208 -19.86 -10.42 -3.28
N LEU A 209 -19.27 -11.07 -4.29
CA LEU A 209 -17.83 -10.94 -4.57
C LEU A 209 -17.48 -9.53 -5.06
N GLU A 210 -18.28 -8.96 -5.96
CA GLU A 210 -18.10 -7.58 -6.44
C GLU A 210 -18.18 -6.57 -5.28
N ASP A 211 -19.12 -6.75 -4.36
CA ASP A 211 -19.24 -5.94 -3.13
C ASP A 211 -18.03 -6.11 -2.19
N GLU A 212 -17.48 -7.33 -2.07
CA GLU A 212 -16.25 -7.57 -1.28
C GLU A 212 -15.05 -6.86 -1.91
N MET A 213 -14.87 -6.97 -3.23
CA MET A 213 -13.84 -6.22 -3.95
C MET A 213 -14.03 -4.72 -3.75
N ALA A 214 -15.26 -4.22 -3.81
CA ALA A 214 -15.55 -2.80 -3.68
C ALA A 214 -15.18 -2.22 -2.30
N LYS A 215 -15.25 -3.03 -1.23
CA LYS A 215 -14.89 -2.62 0.14
C LYS A 215 -13.38 -2.50 0.39
N HIS A 216 -12.57 -3.24 -0.36
CA HIS A 216 -11.15 -3.41 -0.07
C HIS A 216 -10.20 -2.86 -1.13
N THR A 217 -10.72 -2.24 -2.19
CA THR A 217 -9.91 -1.77 -3.32
C THR A 217 -10.25 -0.34 -3.71
N THR A 218 -9.27 0.41 -4.20
CA THR A 218 -9.47 1.77 -4.70
C THR A 218 -10.12 1.75 -6.10
N PRO A 219 -11.30 2.38 -6.32
CA PRO A 219 -12.11 2.22 -7.55
C PRO A 219 -11.36 2.35 -8.87
N MET A 220 -10.55 3.40 -9.03
CA MET A 220 -9.82 3.67 -10.27
C MET A 220 -8.72 2.63 -10.57
N TYR A 221 -8.19 1.93 -9.57
CA TYR A 221 -7.14 0.91 -9.73
C TYR A 221 -7.69 -0.51 -9.90
N ARG A 222 -9.01 -0.72 -9.80
CA ARG A 222 -9.62 -2.05 -9.94
C ARG A 222 -9.38 -2.61 -11.33
N ALA A 223 -8.98 -3.88 -11.37
CA ALA A 223 -8.85 -4.62 -12.61
C ALA A 223 -10.25 -4.99 -13.16
N PRO A 224 -10.41 -5.20 -14.48
CA PRO A 224 -11.68 -5.59 -15.10
C PRO A 224 -12.35 -6.80 -14.45
N GLU A 225 -11.57 -7.83 -14.13
CA GLU A 225 -12.04 -9.06 -13.47
C GLU A 225 -12.57 -8.85 -12.04
N MET A 226 -12.25 -7.72 -11.39
CA MET A 226 -12.82 -7.32 -10.08
C MET A 226 -14.15 -6.56 -10.22
N LEU A 227 -14.43 -6.02 -11.41
CA LEU A 227 -15.63 -5.22 -11.70
C LEU A 227 -16.68 -6.01 -12.47
N ASP A 228 -16.25 -6.97 -13.28
CA ASP A 228 -17.10 -7.82 -14.10
C ASP A 228 -16.70 -9.28 -13.93
N THR A 229 -17.45 -9.97 -13.08
CA THR A 229 -17.22 -11.39 -12.79
C THR A 229 -17.78 -12.31 -13.88
N TRP A 230 -18.56 -11.81 -14.85
CA TRP A 230 -19.28 -12.63 -15.84
C TRP A 230 -18.37 -13.26 -16.91
N ASN A 231 -17.17 -12.71 -17.09
CA ASN A 231 -16.13 -13.33 -17.92
C ASN A 231 -15.44 -14.52 -17.25
N ASN A 232 -15.78 -14.83 -15.99
CA ASN A 232 -15.31 -15.98 -15.21
C ASN A 232 -13.78 -16.05 -15.05
N TYR A 233 -13.11 -14.90 -15.16
CA TYR A 233 -11.70 -14.81 -14.85
C TYR A 233 -11.49 -14.95 -13.34
N ALA A 234 -10.45 -15.67 -12.95
CA ALA A 234 -10.04 -15.75 -11.57
C ALA A 234 -9.40 -14.42 -11.12
N ILE A 235 -9.71 -13.99 -9.89
CA ILE A 235 -9.06 -12.83 -9.28
C ILE A 235 -7.84 -13.34 -8.53
N ASN A 236 -6.65 -12.98 -9.04
CA ASN A 236 -5.34 -13.39 -8.53
C ASN A 236 -4.32 -12.24 -8.68
N GLY A 237 -3.02 -12.55 -8.58
CA GLY A 237 -1.93 -11.60 -8.73
C GLY A 237 -1.92 -10.79 -10.04
N GLN A 238 -2.65 -11.21 -11.09
CA GLN A 238 -2.79 -10.41 -12.31
C GLN A 238 -3.55 -9.10 -12.08
N ALA A 239 -4.39 -9.01 -11.05
CA ALA A 239 -5.03 -7.75 -10.67
C ALA A 239 -4.00 -6.72 -10.19
N ASP A 240 -2.95 -7.15 -9.50
CA ASP A 240 -1.84 -6.29 -9.10
C ASP A 240 -1.03 -5.83 -10.33
N VAL A 241 -0.94 -6.65 -11.39
CA VAL A 241 -0.30 -6.24 -12.66
C VAL A 241 -1.09 -5.12 -13.35
N TRP A 242 -2.42 -5.19 -13.34
CA TRP A 242 -3.25 -4.09 -13.86
C TRP A 242 -2.98 -2.80 -13.09
N ALA A 243 -2.95 -2.87 -11.77
CA ALA A 243 -2.64 -1.72 -10.92
C ALA A 243 -1.23 -1.16 -11.18
N LEU A 244 -0.22 -2.02 -11.39
CA LEU A 244 1.12 -1.59 -11.85
C LEU A 244 1.05 -0.83 -13.19
N GLY A 245 0.19 -1.24 -14.11
CA GLY A 245 -0.07 -0.52 -15.36
C GLY A 245 -0.64 0.88 -15.14
N CYS A 246 -1.61 1.00 -14.22
CA CYS A 246 -2.17 2.29 -13.80
C CYS A 246 -1.10 3.19 -13.15
N ILE A 247 -0.24 2.63 -12.29
CA ILE A 247 0.86 3.36 -11.65
C ILE A 247 1.86 3.85 -12.70
N LEU A 248 2.31 2.98 -13.63
CA LEU A 248 3.24 3.38 -14.69
C LEU A 248 2.67 4.52 -15.55
N TYR A 249 1.40 4.41 -15.94
CA TYR A 249 0.70 5.46 -16.68
C TYR A 249 0.68 6.77 -15.87
N TYR A 250 0.31 6.71 -14.58
CA TYR A 250 0.28 7.88 -13.71
C TYR A 250 1.66 8.52 -13.54
N LEU A 251 2.73 7.74 -13.38
CA LEU A 251 4.09 8.28 -13.27
C LEU A 251 4.57 8.98 -14.54
N CYS A 252 4.12 8.53 -15.72
CA CYS A 252 4.45 9.18 -16.98
C CYS A 252 3.69 10.51 -17.14
N TYR A 253 2.38 10.51 -16.89
CA TYR A 253 1.50 11.60 -17.31
C TYR A 253 0.91 12.44 -16.17
N LEU A 254 1.18 12.07 -14.91
CA LEU A 254 0.59 12.65 -13.70
C LEU A 254 -0.95 12.70 -13.72
N LYS A 255 -1.55 11.82 -14.52
CA LYS A 255 -2.99 11.64 -14.70
C LYS A 255 -3.29 10.16 -14.70
N HIS A 256 -4.35 9.75 -14.01
CA HIS A 256 -4.74 8.34 -13.96
C HIS A 256 -5.42 7.92 -15.28
N PRO A 257 -5.17 6.71 -15.82
CA PRO A 257 -5.79 6.29 -17.09
C PRO A 257 -7.33 6.22 -16.99
N PHE A 258 -7.85 5.94 -15.81
CA PHE A 258 -9.29 5.79 -15.49
C PHE A 258 -9.72 6.73 -14.35
N GLU A 259 -9.33 8.00 -14.40
CA GLU A 259 -9.60 8.99 -13.33
C GLU A 259 -11.09 9.15 -12.96
N ASP A 260 -11.98 9.03 -13.94
CA ASP A 260 -13.43 9.05 -13.76
C ASP A 260 -13.99 7.79 -13.07
N SER A 261 -13.15 6.78 -12.84
CA SER A 261 -13.54 5.46 -12.31
C SER A 261 -14.72 4.84 -13.06
N ALA A 262 -14.90 5.21 -14.33
CA ALA A 262 -16.04 4.76 -15.11
C ALA A 262 -15.90 3.25 -15.38
N LYS A 263 -16.78 2.45 -14.76
CA LYS A 263 -16.80 0.98 -14.88
C LYS A 263 -16.67 0.52 -16.33
N LEU A 264 -17.43 1.14 -17.25
CA LEU A 264 -17.39 0.82 -18.68
C LEU A 264 -16.03 1.07 -19.34
N ARG A 265 -15.29 2.11 -18.92
CA ARG A 265 -13.96 2.37 -19.48
C ARG A 265 -12.95 1.33 -19.00
N ILE A 266 -13.01 0.97 -17.71
CA ILE A 266 -12.11 -0.03 -17.13
C ILE A 266 -12.38 -1.40 -17.76
N VAL A 267 -13.63 -1.86 -17.78
CA VAL A 267 -14.02 -3.17 -18.33
C VAL A 267 -13.66 -3.31 -19.81
N ASN A 268 -13.73 -2.23 -20.58
CA ASN A 268 -13.34 -2.24 -22.00
C ASN A 268 -11.85 -1.91 -22.22
N GLY A 269 -11.05 -1.64 -21.18
CA GLY A 269 -9.65 -1.22 -21.31
C GLY A 269 -9.48 0.07 -22.12
N ASN A 270 -10.46 0.97 -22.07
CA ASN A 270 -10.50 2.17 -22.89
C ASN A 270 -9.69 3.32 -22.25
N PHE A 271 -8.39 3.35 -22.51
CA PHE A 271 -7.48 4.46 -22.18
C PHE A 271 -6.72 4.91 -23.43
N ALA A 272 -6.19 6.14 -23.40
CA ALA A 272 -5.44 6.70 -24.51
C ALA A 272 -4.04 7.12 -24.05
N ILE A 273 -3.02 6.62 -24.74
CA ILE A 273 -1.66 7.15 -24.61
C ILE A 273 -1.57 8.39 -25.53
N PRO A 274 -0.99 9.53 -25.07
CA PRO A 274 -0.85 10.71 -25.91
C PRO A 274 -0.12 10.38 -27.22
N PRO A 275 -0.68 10.73 -28.41
CA PRO A 275 -0.17 10.26 -29.70
C PRO A 275 1.21 10.80 -30.07
N ASN A 276 1.64 11.92 -29.46
CA ASN A 276 2.92 12.57 -29.70
C ASN A 276 3.84 12.52 -28.47
N ASP A 277 3.74 11.47 -27.65
CA ASP A 277 4.63 11.29 -26.50
C ASP A 277 6.01 10.75 -26.92
N GLY A 278 6.96 11.66 -27.10
CA GLY A 278 8.36 11.29 -27.35
C GLY A 278 9.19 11.02 -26.08
N LYS A 279 8.69 11.36 -24.89
CA LYS A 279 9.47 11.22 -23.64
C LYS A 279 9.34 9.82 -23.05
N TYR A 280 8.12 9.29 -23.00
CA TYR A 280 7.83 8.00 -22.37
C TYR A 280 7.46 6.90 -23.36
N GLU A 281 7.76 7.09 -24.65
CA GLU A 281 7.57 6.09 -25.72
C GLU A 281 8.09 4.70 -25.35
N CYS A 282 9.25 4.64 -24.67
CA CYS A 282 9.85 3.40 -24.22
C CYS A 282 8.97 2.58 -23.26
N PHE A 283 7.99 3.21 -22.60
CA PHE A 283 7.06 2.56 -21.68
C PHE A 283 5.72 2.17 -22.31
N HIS A 284 5.43 2.57 -23.55
CA HIS A 284 4.10 2.37 -24.15
C HIS A 284 3.71 0.89 -24.23
N GLU A 285 4.65 0.03 -24.64
CA GLU A 285 4.41 -1.42 -24.71
C GLU A 285 4.20 -2.05 -23.33
N LEU A 286 4.91 -1.53 -22.30
CA LEU A 286 4.70 -1.94 -20.91
C LEU A 286 3.30 -1.55 -20.43
N ILE A 287 2.85 -0.32 -20.70
CA ILE A 287 1.52 0.15 -20.35
C ILE A 287 0.45 -0.72 -21.03
N ARG A 288 0.56 -0.95 -22.34
CA ARG A 288 -0.41 -1.77 -23.09
C ARG A 288 -0.44 -3.22 -22.62
N GLY A 289 0.73 -3.81 -22.33
CA GLY A 289 0.81 -5.20 -21.87
C GLY A 289 0.30 -5.40 -20.44
N MET A 290 0.42 -4.41 -19.56
CA MET A 290 -0.14 -4.44 -18.20
C MET A 290 -1.64 -4.09 -18.16
N LEU A 291 -2.13 -3.26 -19.08
CA LEU A 291 -3.54 -2.84 -19.14
C LEU A 291 -4.37 -3.65 -20.14
N LYS A 292 -4.04 -4.92 -20.34
CA LYS A 292 -4.92 -5.85 -21.07
C LYS A 292 -6.10 -6.28 -20.20
N VAL A 293 -7.29 -6.29 -20.81
CA VAL A 293 -8.54 -6.67 -20.14
C VAL A 293 -8.51 -8.12 -19.68
N ASP A 294 -8.16 -9.05 -20.58
CA ASP A 294 -7.99 -10.46 -20.22
C ASP A 294 -6.73 -10.63 -19.34
N PRO A 295 -6.86 -11.05 -18.07
CA PRO A 295 -5.72 -11.23 -17.18
C PRO A 295 -4.75 -12.31 -17.65
N ASN A 296 -5.17 -13.26 -18.47
CA ASN A 296 -4.30 -14.31 -19.02
C ASN A 296 -3.39 -13.80 -20.14
N GLN A 297 -3.77 -12.71 -20.80
CA GLN A 297 -2.95 -12.07 -21.83
C GLN A 297 -2.05 -10.96 -21.29
N ARG A 298 -2.33 -10.51 -20.06
CA ARG A 298 -1.59 -9.46 -19.36
C ARG A 298 -0.18 -9.95 -19.04
N PHE A 299 0.80 -9.05 -19.08
CA PHE A 299 2.19 -9.41 -18.77
C PHE A 299 2.32 -10.07 -17.40
N LYS A 300 3.29 -10.97 -17.28
CA LYS A 300 3.75 -11.46 -15.98
C LYS A 300 4.73 -10.47 -15.37
N VAL A 301 4.92 -10.57 -14.06
CA VAL A 301 5.92 -9.76 -13.34
C VAL A 301 7.34 -9.95 -13.90
N SER A 302 7.69 -11.15 -14.39
CA SER A 302 8.95 -11.40 -15.10
C SER A 302 9.10 -10.55 -16.35
N ASP A 303 8.08 -10.52 -17.20
CA ASP A 303 8.10 -9.81 -18.48
C ASP A 303 8.28 -8.30 -18.27
N ILE A 304 7.67 -7.77 -17.21
CA ILE A 304 7.79 -6.35 -16.82
C ILE A 304 9.23 -6.05 -16.41
N LEU A 305 9.83 -6.87 -15.53
CA LEU A 305 11.20 -6.67 -15.04
C LEU A 305 12.23 -6.76 -16.18
N GLU A 306 12.08 -7.71 -17.09
CA GLU A 306 12.95 -7.87 -18.26
C GLU A 306 12.90 -6.64 -19.17
N ARG A 307 11.70 -6.13 -19.45
CA ARG A 307 11.52 -4.92 -20.28
C ARG A 307 12.06 -3.67 -19.61
N LEU A 308 11.86 -3.50 -18.30
CA LEU A 308 12.45 -2.40 -17.55
C LEU A 308 13.98 -2.46 -17.58
N ALA A 309 14.56 -3.66 -17.46
CA ALA A 309 16.01 -3.86 -17.59
C ALA A 309 16.53 -3.47 -18.98
N ALA A 310 15.84 -3.90 -20.05
CA ALA A 310 16.21 -3.54 -21.42
C ALA A 310 16.14 -2.01 -21.65
N ILE A 311 15.13 -1.32 -21.10
CA ILE A 311 15.02 0.15 -21.17
C ILE A 311 16.20 0.82 -20.46
N ALA A 312 16.53 0.36 -19.25
CA ALA A 312 17.62 0.90 -18.45
C ALA A 312 18.99 0.71 -19.12
N GLU A 313 19.24 -0.48 -19.68
CA GLU A 313 20.45 -0.78 -20.44
C GLU A 313 20.56 0.11 -21.70
N THR A 314 19.49 0.18 -22.49
CA THR A 314 19.45 1.00 -23.73
C THR A 314 19.69 2.48 -23.45
N LYS A 315 19.21 2.99 -22.31
CA LYS A 315 19.31 4.41 -21.94
C LYS A 315 20.48 4.72 -20.99
N GLY A 316 21.27 3.72 -20.59
CA GLY A 316 22.50 3.89 -19.81
C GLY A 316 22.30 4.35 -18.36
N PHE A 317 21.33 3.79 -17.63
CA PHE A 317 21.17 4.06 -16.19
C PHE A 317 20.94 2.79 -15.37
N ASP A 318 21.25 2.83 -14.07
CA ASP A 318 20.95 1.74 -13.14
C ASP A 318 19.63 2.03 -12.38
N MET A 319 18.75 1.02 -12.30
CA MET A 319 17.46 1.10 -11.60
C MET A 319 17.53 0.69 -10.12
N LYS A 320 18.65 0.09 -9.69
CA LYS A 320 18.83 -0.40 -8.33
C LYS A 320 19.31 0.70 -7.38
N VAL A 321 19.71 1.85 -7.92
CA VAL A 321 20.21 3.00 -7.16
C VAL A 321 19.09 3.73 -6.40
N PRO A 322 19.44 4.52 -5.37
CA PRO A 322 18.51 5.44 -4.73
C PRO A 322 17.80 6.38 -5.71
N LEU A 323 16.51 6.61 -5.48
CA LEU A 323 15.73 7.60 -6.21
C LEU A 323 16.26 9.00 -5.95
N THR A 324 16.67 9.66 -7.02
CA THR A 324 17.01 11.08 -6.98
C THR A 324 15.74 11.89 -7.19
N ILE A 325 14.93 12.07 -6.14
CA ILE A 325 13.71 12.90 -6.16
C ILE A 325 13.68 13.77 -4.90
N LYS A 326 13.14 14.99 -5.00
CA LYS A 326 12.93 15.85 -3.83
C LYS A 326 11.79 15.26 -3.00
N CYS A 327 12.05 15.01 -1.72
CA CYS A 327 11.10 14.40 -0.81
C CYS A 327 10.65 15.39 0.27
N LYS A 328 9.38 15.28 0.68
CA LYS A 328 8.91 15.89 1.92
C LYS A 328 9.37 15.00 3.08
N LYS A 329 10.56 15.26 3.62
CA LYS A 329 11.09 14.47 4.73
C LYS A 329 10.16 14.57 5.94
N ILE A 330 9.99 13.46 6.65
CA ILE A 330 9.30 13.44 7.94
C ILE A 330 10.18 14.20 8.93
N ASP A 331 9.72 15.38 9.36
CA ASP A 331 10.41 16.13 10.41
C ASP A 331 10.23 15.43 11.76
N LEU A 332 11.36 15.01 12.33
CA LEU A 332 11.45 14.28 13.60
C LEU A 332 11.61 15.23 14.82
N ILE A 333 11.86 16.52 14.58
CA ILE A 333 12.26 17.50 15.60
C ILE A 333 11.08 18.41 15.99
N SER A 334 10.19 18.75 15.06
CA SER A 334 9.06 19.65 15.34
C SER A 334 7.76 18.89 15.67
N PRO A 335 7.05 19.26 16.77
CA PRO A 335 5.71 18.74 17.07
C PRO A 335 4.61 19.27 16.12
N GLY A 336 4.98 19.97 15.04
CA GLY A 336 4.05 20.64 14.12
C GLY A 336 3.41 19.71 13.09
N TRP A 337 2.17 20.05 12.71
CA TRP A 337 1.29 19.30 11.81
C TRP A 337 1.95 18.81 10.51
N CYS A 338 1.59 17.60 10.08
CA CYS A 338 1.83 17.15 8.71
C CYS A 338 0.47 16.91 8.04
N ASN A 339 0.00 17.87 7.22
CA ASN A 339 -1.22 17.75 6.39
C ASN A 339 -1.11 16.72 5.24
N SER A 340 -0.28 15.70 5.39
CA SER A 340 -0.17 14.60 4.43
C SER A 340 -1.17 13.53 4.83
N PHE A 341 -2.29 13.44 4.11
CA PHE A 341 -3.10 12.23 4.04
C PHE A 341 -2.22 11.09 3.52
N LEU A 342 -1.50 10.42 4.41
CA LEU A 342 -1.01 9.07 4.16
C LEU A 342 -2.25 8.18 4.25
N CYS A 343 -2.62 7.55 3.14
CA CYS A 343 -3.82 6.74 3.04
C CYS A 343 -3.63 5.49 3.90
N ILE A 344 -4.10 5.52 5.15
CA ILE A 344 -4.16 4.31 5.98
C ILE A 344 -5.52 3.66 5.72
N SER A 345 -5.60 2.83 4.69
CA SER A 345 -6.80 2.09 4.29
C SER A 345 -8.06 2.94 4.00
N ASN A 346 -8.54 2.93 2.76
CA ASN A 346 -9.88 3.41 2.41
C ASN A 346 -10.97 2.43 2.89
N ARG A 347 -10.97 2.06 4.18
CA ARG A 347 -12.14 1.42 4.79
C ARG A 347 -13.08 2.52 5.24
N PHE A 348 -14.21 2.63 4.53
CA PHE A 348 -15.30 3.58 4.74
C PHE A 348 -15.15 4.97 4.10
N CYS A 349 -15.18 5.02 2.76
CA CYS A 349 -16.04 6.01 2.11
C CYS A 349 -17.46 5.42 2.08
N LEU A 350 -18.20 5.55 3.18
CA LEU A 350 -19.65 5.55 3.08
C LEU A 350 -20.01 6.82 2.32
N TYR A 351 -20.64 6.66 1.16
CA TYR A 351 -21.32 7.73 0.48
C TYR A 351 -22.33 8.34 1.46
N MET A 352 -22.06 9.54 1.97
CA MET A 352 -23.12 10.43 2.39
C MET A 352 -23.66 11.10 1.13
N TYR A 353 -24.81 10.61 0.67
CA TYR A 353 -25.85 11.46 0.13
C TYR A 353 -26.86 11.75 1.22
#